data_AF-A0A1H4AGL8-F1
#
_entry.id   AF-A0A1H4AGL8-F1
#
_cell.length_a   1.000
_cell.length_b   1.000
_cell.length_c   1.000
_cell.angle_alpha   90.00
_cell.angle_beta   90.00
_cell.angle_gamma   90.00
#
_symmetry.space_group_name_H-M   'P 1'
#
loop_
_entity.id
_entity.type
_entity.pdbx_description
1 polymer ?
#
loop_
_entity_poly.entity_id
_entity_poly.type
_entity_poly.pdbx_seq_one_letter_code
_entity_poly.pdbx_strand_id
1 'polypeptide(L)'
;MSKARNTTQEERLQIVQECLASDKNYGEMAKKHKVSYQQVRTWTLRYIELGESGLEDRRGRRKKDQTPRTELEKAQIEIKKLKHQLYMAEMERDLLKKLNELERGEFLDK
;
A
#
# COMPACT_ATOMS: atom_id res chain seq x y z
N MET A 1 14.83 -9.24 21.41
CA MET A 1 13.55 -8.91 20.75
C MET A 1 12.72 -10.18 20.65
N SER A 2 11.53 -10.25 21.24
CA SER A 2 10.68 -11.43 21.12
C SER A 2 10.17 -11.55 19.68
N LYS A 3 10.18 -12.77 19.13
CA LYS A 3 9.55 -13.07 17.84
C LYS A 3 8.10 -12.60 17.91
N ALA A 4 7.72 -11.64 17.05
CA ALA A 4 6.33 -11.27 16.88
C ALA A 4 5.57 -12.52 16.40
N ARG A 5 4.50 -12.89 17.12
CA ARG A 5 3.62 -14.00 16.72
C ARG A 5 3.04 -13.69 15.33
N ASN A 6 3.12 -14.66 14.43
CA ASN A 6 2.41 -14.58 13.15
C ASN A 6 0.91 -14.69 13.42
N THR A 7 0.13 -13.74 12.91
CA THR A 7 -1.33 -13.71 13.04
C THR A 7 -1.95 -13.66 11.66
N THR A 8 -3.00 -14.44 11.45
CA THR A 8 -3.78 -14.43 10.20
C THR A 8 -4.77 -13.27 10.20
N GLN A 9 -5.36 -12.98 9.05
CA GLN A 9 -6.36 -11.91 8.93
C GLN A 9 -7.63 -12.25 9.71
N GLU A 10 -8.10 -13.50 9.64
CA GLU A 10 -9.25 -14.00 10.38
C GLU A 10 -9.04 -13.88 11.89
N GLU A 11 -7.86 -14.25 12.39
CA GLU A 11 -7.52 -14.08 13.81
C GLU A 11 -7.60 -12.61 14.24
N ARG A 12 -7.08 -11.69 13.40
CA ARG A 12 -7.16 -10.25 13.70
C ARG A 12 -8.60 -9.76 13.72
N LEU A 13 -9.44 -10.25 12.82
CA LEU A 13 -10.85 -9.89 12.76
C LEU A 13 -11.57 -10.33 14.04
N GLN A 14 -11.34 -11.57 14.47
CA GLN A 14 -11.91 -12.08 15.73
C GLN A 14 -11.45 -11.25 16.94
N ILE A 15 -10.15 -10.96 17.05
CA ILE A 15 -9.60 -10.14 18.13
C ILE A 15 -10.26 -8.77 18.18
N VAL A 16 -10.45 -8.13 17.01
CA VAL A 16 -11.06 -6.81 16.95
C VAL A 16 -12.54 -6.84 17.31
N GLN A 17 -13.30 -7.83 16.84
CA GLN A 17 -14.71 -7.99 17.19
C GLN A 17 -14.90 -8.22 18.69
N GLU A 18 -14.11 -9.11 19.30
CA GLU A 18 -14.11 -9.34 20.74
C GLU A 18 -13.68 -8.08 21.52
N CYS A 19 -12.72 -7.31 20.99
CA CYS A 19 -12.27 -6.07 21.60
C CYS A 19 -13.36 -4.98 21.56
N LEU A 20 -14.11 -4.88 20.46
CA LEU A 20 -15.22 -3.93 20.34
C LEU A 20 -16.40 -4.34 21.24
N ALA A 21 -16.66 -5.63 21.40
CA ALA A 21 -17.69 -6.14 22.32
C ALA A 21 -17.34 -5.93 23.80
N SER A 22 -16.05 -5.88 24.14
CA SER A 22 -15.54 -5.67 25.52
C SER A 22 -15.21 -4.20 25.82
N ASP A 23 -15.91 -3.26 25.17
CA ASP A 23 -15.72 -1.80 25.34
C ASP A 23 -14.26 -1.34 25.16
N LYS A 24 -13.57 -1.90 24.16
CA LYS A 24 -12.18 -1.58 23.79
C LYS A 24 -11.16 -1.91 24.87
N ASN A 25 -11.37 -2.97 25.64
CA ASN A 25 -10.36 -3.47 26.58
C ASN A 25 -9.18 -4.16 25.86
N TYR A 26 -8.25 -3.35 25.35
CA TYR A 26 -7.07 -3.82 24.62
C TYR A 26 -6.12 -4.68 25.49
N GLY A 27 -6.05 -4.40 26.79
CA GLY A 27 -5.16 -5.09 27.72
C GLY A 27 -5.57 -6.54 27.97
N GLU A 28 -6.87 -6.77 28.14
CA GLU A 28 -7.43 -8.11 28.29
C GLU A 28 -7.30 -8.92 27.00
N MET A 29 -7.64 -8.32 25.86
CA MET A 29 -7.53 -9.00 24.55
C MET A 29 -6.08 -9.34 24.19
N ALA A 30 -5.14 -8.48 24.54
CA ALA A 30 -3.71 -8.75 24.36
C ALA A 30 -3.27 -9.99 25.15
N LYS A 31 -3.71 -10.12 26.40
CA LYS A 31 -3.42 -11.29 27.24
C LYS A 31 -4.10 -12.55 26.70
N LYS A 32 -5.40 -12.46 26.37
CA LYS A 32 -6.20 -13.58 25.85
C LYS A 32 -5.59 -14.19 24.59
N HIS A 33 -5.22 -13.34 23.63
CA HIS A 33 -4.72 -13.75 22.33
C HIS A 33 -3.19 -13.83 22.25
N LYS A 34 -2.49 -13.57 23.36
CA LYS A 34 -1.01 -13.56 23.45
C LYS A 34 -0.35 -12.68 22.38
N VAL A 35 -0.97 -11.52 22.13
CA VAL A 35 -0.49 -10.49 21.19
C VAL A 35 -0.14 -9.24 21.97
N SER A 36 0.65 -8.34 21.38
CA SER A 36 0.97 -7.07 22.01
C SER A 36 -0.27 -6.18 22.11
N TYR A 37 -0.39 -5.45 23.22
CA TYR A 37 -1.38 -4.37 23.39
C TYR A 37 -1.44 -3.44 22.18
N GLN A 38 -0.27 -3.05 21.66
CA GLN A 38 -0.16 -2.14 20.53
C GLN A 38 -0.72 -2.76 19.24
N GLN A 39 -0.60 -4.08 19.07
CA GLN A 39 -1.17 -4.78 17.92
C GLN A 39 -2.70 -4.73 17.98
N VAL A 40 -3.30 -5.10 19.11
CA VAL A 40 -4.76 -5.06 19.30
C VAL A 40 -5.29 -3.65 19.03
N ARG A 41 -4.71 -2.63 19.68
CA ARG A 41 -5.13 -1.24 19.49
C ARG A 41 -5.02 -0.79 18.04
N THR A 42 -3.91 -1.10 17.37
CA THR A 42 -3.70 -0.71 15.96
C THR A 42 -4.70 -1.39 15.03
N TRP A 43 -4.99 -2.68 15.26
CA TRP A 43 -6.00 -3.41 14.48
C TRP A 43 -7.39 -2.84 14.70
N THR A 44 -7.79 -2.58 15.95
CA THR A 44 -9.11 -1.99 16.24
C THR A 44 -9.30 -0.63 15.59
N LEU A 45 -8.29 0.25 15.66
CA LEU A 45 -8.38 1.58 15.03
C LEU A 45 -8.48 1.48 13.50
N ARG A 46 -7.65 0.64 12.87
CA ARG A 46 -7.70 0.43 11.41
C ARG A 46 -9.03 -0.18 10.96
N TYR A 47 -9.61 -1.05 11.78
CA TYR A 47 -10.92 -1.62 11.50
C TYR A 47 -12.03 -0.58 11.57
N ILE A 48 -11.97 0.34 12.53
CA ILE A 48 -12.94 1.45 12.61
C ILE A 48 -12.82 2.37 11.39
N GLU A 49 -11.59 2.63 10.92
CA GLU A 49 -11.34 3.56 9.81
C GLU A 49 -11.64 2.95 8.43
N LEU A 50 -11.25 1.70 8.20
CA LEU A 50 -11.23 1.06 6.87
C LEU A 50 -12.02 -0.26 6.82
N GLY A 51 -12.71 -0.63 7.90
CA GLY A 51 -13.38 -1.92 8.03
C GLY A 51 -12.38 -3.08 8.00
N GLU A 52 -12.84 -4.23 7.52
CA GLU A 52 -12.02 -5.45 7.39
C GLU A 52 -10.77 -5.23 6.52
N SER A 53 -10.89 -4.41 5.48
CA SER A 53 -9.76 -4.09 4.60
C SER A 53 -8.59 -3.49 5.38
N GLY A 54 -8.83 -2.76 6.47
CA GLY A 54 -7.79 -2.19 7.33
C GLY A 54 -6.85 -3.22 7.99
N LEU A 55 -7.28 -4.48 8.12
CA LEU A 55 -6.56 -5.55 8.81
C LEU A 55 -5.60 -6.36 7.92
N GLU A 56 -5.78 -6.28 6.60
CA GLU A 56 -4.91 -6.88 5.60
C GLU A 56 -3.46 -6.39 5.75
N ASP A 57 -2.50 -7.33 5.71
CA ASP A 57 -1.07 -7.01 5.72
C ASP A 57 -0.58 -6.63 4.31
N ARG A 58 -0.18 -5.38 4.14
CA ARG A 58 0.30 -4.83 2.86
C ARG A 58 1.80 -4.53 2.84
N ARG A 59 2.55 -4.96 3.85
CA ARG A 59 4.00 -4.77 3.89
C ARG A 59 4.66 -5.49 2.72
N GLY A 60 5.67 -4.86 2.12
CA GLY A 60 6.40 -5.42 0.97
C GLY A 60 5.64 -5.40 -0.36
N ARG A 61 4.40 -4.90 -0.43
CA ARG A 61 3.61 -4.79 -1.67
C ARG A 61 3.75 -3.41 -2.28
N ARG A 62 4.03 -3.31 -3.59
CA ARG A 62 4.10 -2.02 -4.29
C ARG A 62 2.73 -1.38 -4.38
N LYS A 63 2.62 -0.09 -4.05
CA LYS A 63 1.34 0.66 -4.09
C LYS A 63 0.55 0.48 -5.39
N LYS A 64 1.24 0.49 -6.55
CA LYS A 64 0.60 0.39 -7.88
C LYS A 64 -0.12 -0.95 -8.13
N ASP A 65 0.25 -2.00 -7.40
CA ASP A 65 -0.27 -3.36 -7.56
C ASP A 65 -1.30 -3.70 -6.46
N GLN A 66 -1.65 -2.72 -5.61
CA GLN A 66 -2.60 -2.91 -4.50
C GLN A 66 -4.03 -2.57 -4.94
N THR A 67 -5.01 -3.27 -4.37
CA THR A 67 -6.42 -2.88 -4.46
C THR A 67 -6.67 -1.70 -3.53
N PRO A 68 -7.24 -0.58 -4.02
CA PRO A 68 -7.50 0.58 -3.17
C PRO A 68 -8.60 0.28 -2.14
N ARG A 69 -8.38 0.69 -0.89
CA ARG A 69 -9.39 0.62 0.19
C ARG A 69 -10.25 1.87 0.26
N THR A 70 -9.70 2.98 -0.22
CA THR A 70 -10.35 4.30 -0.24
C THR A 70 -10.20 4.93 -1.62
N GLU A 71 -11.07 5.88 -1.94
CA GLU A 71 -10.93 6.68 -3.17
C GLU A 71 -9.61 7.46 -3.21
N LEU A 72 -9.09 7.86 -2.05
CA LEU A 72 -7.80 8.52 -1.94
C LEU A 72 -6.64 7.58 -2.32
N GLU A 73 -6.68 6.32 -1.87
CA GLU A 73 -5.71 5.31 -2.31
C GLU A 73 -5.80 5.06 -3.83
N LYS A 74 -7.01 4.96 -4.36
CA LYS A 74 -7.25 4.79 -5.80
C LYS A 74 -6.64 5.94 -6.61
N ALA A 75 -6.87 7.18 -6.18
CA ALA A 75 -6.28 8.35 -6.81
C ALA A 75 -4.75 8.34 -6.74
N GLN A 76 -4.16 7.95 -5.61
CA GLN A 76 -2.70 7.83 -5.48
C GLN A 76 -2.09 6.77 -6.41
N ILE A 77 -2.77 5.64 -6.56
CA ILE A 77 -2.37 4.57 -7.49
C ILE A 77 -2.38 5.09 -8.92
N GLU A 78 -3.46 5.75 -9.32
CA GLU A 78 -3.62 6.29 -10.67
C GLU A 78 -2.60 7.40 -10.96
N ILE A 79 -2.41 8.35 -10.04
CA ILE A 79 -1.37 9.38 -10.17
C ILE A 79 0.01 8.76 -10.38
N LYS A 80 0.34 7.68 -9.67
CA LYS A 80 1.64 7.00 -9.82
C LYS A 80 1.77 6.31 -11.18
N LYS A 81 0.69 5.72 -11.69
CA LYS A 81 0.65 5.10 -13.02
C LYS A 81 0.82 6.16 -14.12
N LEU A 82 0.05 7.24 -14.05
CA LEU A 82 0.12 8.35 -15.00
C LEU A 82 1.49 9.03 -15.00
N LYS A 83 2.09 9.28 -13.83
CA LYS A 83 3.46 9.83 -13.74
C LYS A 83 4.49 8.94 -14.42
N HIS A 84 4.36 7.62 -14.31
CA HIS A 84 5.26 6.71 -14.99
C HIS A 84 5.04 6.74 -16.51
N GLN A 85 3.80 6.75 -16.98
CA GLN A 85 3.49 6.85 -18.40
C GLN A 85 4.01 8.17 -19.00
N LEU A 86 3.82 9.29 -18.31
CA LEU A 86 4.34 10.59 -18.71
C LEU A 86 5.86 10.56 -18.85
N TYR A 87 6.56 10.03 -17.84
CA TYR A 87 8.01 9.89 -17.88
C TYR A 87 8.49 9.07 -19.09
N MET A 88 7.86 7.92 -19.37
CA MET A 88 8.24 7.09 -20.51
C MET A 88 7.98 7.80 -21.85
N ALA A 89 6.86 8.50 -21.97
CA ALA A 89 6.53 9.27 -23.17
C ALA A 89 7.49 10.47 -23.38
N GLU A 90 7.91 11.14 -22.31
CA GLU A 90 8.92 12.20 -22.37
C GLU A 90 10.26 11.65 -22.84
N MET A 91 10.68 10.49 -22.34
CA MET A 91 11.90 9.81 -22.79
C MET A 91 11.82 9.43 -24.27
N GLU A 92 10.71 8.85 -24.72
CA GLU A 92 10.51 8.47 -26.11
C GLU A 92 10.58 9.69 -27.04
N ARG A 93 9.91 10.79 -26.66
CA ARG A 93 9.98 12.06 -27.37
C ARG A 93 11.42 12.58 -27.47
N ASP A 94 12.16 12.55 -26.38
CA ASP A 94 13.52 13.08 -26.33
C ASP A 94 14.49 12.20 -27.14
N LEU A 95 14.29 10.88 -27.13
CA LEU A 95 15.00 9.94 -28.00
C LEU A 95 14.73 10.25 -29.49
N LEU A 96 13.48 10.46 -29.87
CA LEU A 96 13.09 10.77 -31.25
C LEU A 96 13.66 12.11 -31.72
N LYS A 97 13.71 13.12 -30.84
CA LYS A 97 14.38 14.40 -31.15
C LYS A 97 15.87 14.18 -31.44
N LYS A 98 16.55 13.39 -30.61
CA LYS A 98 17.97 13.10 -30.79
C LYS A 98 18.23 12.31 -32.08
N LEU A 99 17.35 11.37 -32.43
CA LEU A 99 17.45 10.62 -33.68
C LEU A 99 17.33 11.55 -34.91
N ASN A 100 16.32 12.43 -34.92
CA ASN A 100 16.11 13.38 -36.01
C ASN A 100 17.29 14.36 -36.16
N GLU A 101 17.92 14.78 -35.06
CA GLU A 101 19.15 15.59 -35.10
C GLU A 101 20.30 14.83 -35.79
N LEU A 102 20.48 13.55 -35.47
CA LEU A 102 21.52 12.72 -36.09
C LEU A 102 21.26 12.49 -37.57
N GLU A 103 20.03 12.14 -37.95
CA GLU A 103 19.64 11.94 -39.35
C GLU A 103 19.84 13.22 -40.19
N ARG A 104 19.52 14.39 -39.63
CA ARG A 104 19.78 15.69 -40.28
C ARG A 104 21.27 15.99 -40.41
N GLY A 105 22.07 15.65 -39.39
CA GLY A 105 23.53 15.80 -39.44
C GLY A 105 24.17 14.91 -40.49
N GLU A 106 23.81 13.62 -40.53
CA GLU A 106 24.29 12.67 -41.55
C GLU A 106 23.86 13.05 -42.98
N PHE A 107 22.73 13.75 -43.13
CA PHE A 107 22.27 14.24 -44.43
C PHE A 107 23.01 15.50 -44.89
N LEU A 108 23.58 16.29 -43.95
CA LEU A 108 24.36 17.49 -44.26
C LEU A 108 25.85 17.20 -44.50
N ASP A 109 26.36 16.07 -44.00
CA ASP A 109 27.74 15.61 -44.16
C ASP A 109 27.98 14.75 -45.43
N LYS A 110 26.96 14.56 -46.29
CA LYS A 110 27.03 13.85 -47.59
C LYS A 110 26.94 14.81 -48.78
#